data_AF-A0A067HC82-F1
#
_entry.id   AF-A0A067HC82-F1
#
_cell.length_a   1.000
_cell.length_b   1.000
_cell.length_c   1.000
_cell.angle_alpha   90.00
_cell.angle_beta   90.00
_cell.angle_gamma   90.00
#
_symmetry.space_group_name_H-M   'P 1'
#
loop_
_entity.id
_entity.type
_entity.pdbx_description
1 polymer ?
#
loop_
_entity_poly.entity_id
_entity_poly.type
_entity_poly.pdbx_seq_one_letter_code
_entity_poly.pdbx_strand_id
1 'polypeptide(L)'
;QRKHTKTAANRQSIAAIRRELTATTTTNPSTIISPFFPATPAANRRPVHRKSKPTSNCHFKSIFFGQLTSYTNQLLAHAKQLFQFARNYPGLHQNSIPVIDKFYSSTRYEDELLLATAWLHRATNDQTYLNYLVSTGKTGGTRSLFAWDDKYVGAQVLAGRLVFEGQGLSGDDDNNNNNKSSTGASSRSSSTGTLLLPQYKSQAEQFICLCVQEGNNNNNLQKTPGGLLWFQPWIKLQYAATATFVVTVCSNYLTAAHASIQCSGGLVQPSDLMDLARSQADYILRKNPKEMSYTVGFGANYPTQPNHRGASIVSIKTDRIAPQWHLKGQKKGDEGNLEVGGFRMRDFLKVTSPNK
;
A
#
# COMPACT_ATOMS: atom_id res chain seq x y z
N GLN A 1 52.36 32.71 -38.46
CA GLN A 1 52.27 31.46 -37.65
C GLN A 1 51.67 31.62 -36.23
N ARG A 2 50.84 32.65 -35.94
CA ARG A 2 50.16 32.81 -34.62
C ARG A 2 48.62 32.68 -34.64
N LYS A 3 48.04 32.16 -35.73
CA LYS A 3 46.58 31.94 -35.85
C LYS A 3 46.12 30.47 -35.92
N HIS A 4 47.05 29.50 -35.93
CA HIS A 4 46.69 28.07 -35.96
C HIS A 4 46.87 27.31 -34.63
N THR A 5 47.41 27.94 -33.58
CA THR A 5 47.60 27.28 -32.26
C THR A 5 46.51 27.56 -31.23
N LYS A 6 45.64 28.57 -31.42
CA LYS A 6 44.54 28.86 -30.48
C LYS A 6 43.29 27.98 -30.67
N THR A 7 43.06 27.43 -31.87
CA THR A 7 41.85 26.65 -32.15
C THR A 7 41.97 25.18 -31.74
N ALA A 8 43.19 24.62 -31.71
CA ALA A 8 43.44 23.25 -31.23
C ALA A 8 43.41 23.14 -29.69
N ALA A 9 44.01 24.12 -28.99
CA ALA A 9 43.99 24.18 -27.52
C ALA A 9 42.57 24.37 -26.95
N ASN A 10 41.69 25.07 -27.67
CA ASN A 10 40.31 25.29 -27.23
C ASN A 10 39.41 24.06 -27.43
N ARG A 11 39.67 23.21 -28.44
CA ARG A 11 38.89 21.97 -28.66
C ARG A 11 39.25 20.85 -27.67
N GLN A 12 40.52 20.73 -27.28
CA GLN A 12 40.92 19.77 -26.23
C GLN A 12 40.46 20.22 -24.83
N SER A 13 40.48 21.52 -24.53
CA SER A 13 39.98 22.06 -23.27
C SER A 13 38.46 21.90 -23.13
N ILE A 14 37.68 22.13 -24.21
CA ILE A 14 36.23 21.92 -24.21
C ILE A 14 35.87 20.43 -24.14
N ALA A 15 36.65 19.52 -24.75
CA ALA A 15 36.43 18.08 -24.64
C ALA A 15 36.80 17.52 -23.25
N ALA A 16 37.80 18.08 -22.57
CA ALA A 16 38.16 17.76 -21.20
C ALA A 16 37.10 18.26 -20.21
N ILE A 17 36.61 19.50 -20.37
CA ILE A 17 35.52 20.06 -19.57
C ILE A 17 34.21 19.28 -19.78
N ARG A 18 33.94 18.80 -21.01
CA ARG A 18 32.76 17.94 -21.29
C ARG A 18 32.88 16.53 -20.71
N ARG A 19 34.10 16.01 -20.53
CA ARG A 19 34.36 14.73 -19.82
C ARG A 19 34.35 14.88 -18.29
N GLU A 20 34.77 16.02 -17.74
CA GLU A 20 34.66 16.31 -16.30
C GLU A 20 33.22 16.64 -15.85
N LEU A 21 32.44 17.33 -16.69
CA LEU A 21 31.02 17.60 -16.40
C LEU A 21 30.09 16.39 -16.59
N THR A 22 30.57 15.30 -17.20
CA THR A 22 29.80 14.03 -17.29
C THR A 22 30.18 13.02 -16.21
N ALA A 23 31.23 13.24 -15.43
CA ALA A 23 31.72 12.30 -14.43
C ALA A 23 31.21 12.54 -12.99
N THR A 24 30.50 13.64 -12.71
CA THR A 24 30.15 13.99 -11.31
C THR A 24 28.77 14.58 -11.08
N THR A 25 27.94 14.73 -12.11
CA THR A 25 26.51 15.01 -11.94
C THR A 25 25.72 13.79 -12.36
N THR A 26 25.35 12.96 -11.38
CA THR A 26 24.10 12.21 -11.52
C THR A 26 23.01 13.28 -11.63
N THR A 27 22.64 13.61 -12.86
CA THR A 27 21.39 14.32 -13.08
C THR A 27 20.32 13.45 -12.44
N ASN A 28 19.62 13.97 -11.43
CA ASN A 28 18.40 13.37 -10.91
C ASN A 28 17.27 13.90 -11.79
N PRO A 29 16.91 13.23 -12.91
CA PRO A 29 15.79 13.68 -13.72
C PRO A 29 14.54 13.68 -12.84
N SER A 30 13.97 14.86 -12.63
CA SER A 30 12.63 14.98 -12.05
C SER A 30 11.64 14.82 -13.19
N THR A 31 10.97 13.68 -13.26
CA THR A 31 9.94 13.44 -14.28
C THR A 31 8.58 13.88 -13.73
N ILE A 32 7.98 14.87 -14.39
CA ILE A 32 6.61 15.32 -14.10
C ILE A 32 5.66 14.59 -15.05
N ILE A 33 4.62 14.01 -14.46
CA ILE A 33 3.52 13.35 -15.18
C ILE A 33 2.65 14.46 -15.78
N SER A 34 2.55 14.49 -17.11
CA SER A 34 1.88 15.53 -17.91
C SER A 34 0.69 14.91 -18.66
N PRO A 35 -0.32 15.67 -19.11
CA PRO A 35 -1.44 15.16 -19.92
C PRO A 35 -1.06 14.39 -21.20
N PHE A 36 0.22 14.41 -21.62
CA PHE A 36 0.71 13.55 -22.71
C PHE A 36 1.15 12.15 -22.25
N PHE A 37 1.32 11.93 -20.94
CA PHE A 37 1.90 10.72 -20.35
C PHE A 37 1.44 10.54 -18.89
N PRO A 38 0.32 9.83 -18.62
CA PRO A 38 -0.26 9.66 -17.28
C PRO A 38 0.39 8.54 -16.43
N ALA A 39 0.33 8.73 -15.10
CA ALA A 39 0.75 7.81 -14.03
C ALA A 39 0.23 8.31 -12.66
N THR A 40 -0.01 7.42 -11.69
CA THR A 40 -0.54 7.74 -10.34
C THR A 40 0.58 7.77 -9.28
N PRO A 41 0.82 8.85 -8.52
CA PRO A 41 1.85 8.89 -7.48
C PRO A 41 1.34 8.51 -6.08
N ALA A 42 2.16 7.78 -5.31
CA ALA A 42 1.95 7.46 -3.90
C ALA A 42 2.52 8.55 -2.96
N ALA A 43 1.72 9.04 -2.01
CA ALA A 43 2.10 10.12 -1.07
C ALA A 43 2.51 9.62 0.33
N ASN A 44 3.48 10.31 0.93
CA ASN A 44 4.32 9.91 2.08
C ASN A 44 3.77 10.36 3.46
N ARG A 45 4.14 9.67 4.56
CA ARG A 45 3.61 9.83 5.94
C ARG A 45 4.64 10.34 6.97
N ARG A 46 4.19 11.01 8.05
CA ARG A 46 4.83 11.05 9.40
C ARG A 46 3.76 11.18 10.53
N PRO A 47 3.92 10.55 11.72
CA PRO A 47 2.91 10.57 12.80
C PRO A 47 3.32 11.39 14.04
N VAL A 48 2.33 11.91 14.80
CA VAL A 48 2.50 12.41 16.19
C VAL A 48 1.29 12.01 17.05
N HIS A 49 1.56 11.50 18.27
CA HIS A 49 0.62 11.09 19.35
C HIS A 49 -0.10 12.31 20.00
N ARG A 50 -1.26 12.28 20.70
CA ARG A 50 -1.77 11.36 21.75
C ARG A 50 -3.24 11.72 22.19
N LYS A 51 -4.03 10.68 22.54
CA LYS A 51 -5.17 10.47 23.50
C LYS A 51 -6.29 11.51 23.80
N SER A 52 -7.57 11.08 23.65
CA SER A 52 -8.65 11.08 24.69
C SER A 52 -9.94 10.34 24.24
N LYS A 53 -10.69 9.71 25.18
CA LYS A 53 -11.95 8.91 25.01
C LYS A 53 -13.23 9.74 25.34
N PRO A 54 -14.47 9.19 25.37
CA PRO A 54 -15.36 8.99 24.20
C PRO A 54 -16.80 9.55 24.41
N THR A 55 -17.44 10.09 23.37
CA THR A 55 -18.91 10.21 23.34
C THR A 55 -19.44 10.01 21.92
N SER A 56 -20.51 9.23 21.85
CA SER A 56 -21.22 8.74 20.68
C SER A 56 -21.71 9.88 19.78
N ASN A 57 -21.12 10.02 18.59
CA ASN A 57 -21.73 10.53 17.36
C ASN A 57 -20.67 10.49 16.24
N CYS A 58 -21.01 9.83 15.11
CA CYS A 58 -20.27 9.76 13.84
C CYS A 58 -18.82 10.30 13.88
N HIS A 59 -17.87 9.47 14.30
CA HIS A 59 -16.46 9.85 14.34
C HIS A 59 -15.65 9.19 13.22
N PHE A 60 -15.71 9.77 12.03
CA PHE A 60 -14.51 9.94 11.21
C PHE A 60 -13.76 11.22 11.65
N LYS A 61 -13.53 11.37 12.96
CA LYS A 61 -12.50 12.27 13.49
C LYS A 61 -11.22 11.44 13.65
N SER A 62 -10.61 11.08 12.54
CA SER A 62 -9.40 10.27 12.58
C SER A 62 -8.32 10.85 11.68
N ILE A 63 -7.28 11.32 12.37
CA ILE A 63 -5.92 11.68 11.95
C ILE A 63 -5.65 13.14 11.56
N PHE A 64 -6.54 13.92 10.92
CA PHE A 64 -6.24 15.35 10.62
C PHE A 64 -7.40 16.36 10.71
N PHE A 65 -8.64 15.93 10.85
CA PHE A 65 -9.81 16.79 10.61
C PHE A 65 -10.29 17.64 11.80
N GLY A 66 -9.59 17.60 12.94
CA GLY A 66 -9.98 18.37 14.14
C GLY A 66 -9.41 19.80 14.20
N GLN A 67 -8.29 20.08 13.53
CA GLN A 67 -7.51 21.31 13.77
C GLN A 67 -6.83 21.92 12.53
N LEU A 68 -6.90 21.33 11.33
CA LEU A 68 -6.15 21.78 10.15
C LEU A 68 -7.02 21.87 8.88
N THR A 69 -8.14 22.59 8.96
CA THR A 69 -9.15 22.66 7.89
C THR A 69 -8.59 23.11 6.54
N SER A 70 -7.67 24.09 6.50
CA SER A 70 -7.05 24.54 5.25
C SER A 70 -6.17 23.48 4.60
N TYR A 71 -5.33 22.79 5.39
CA TYR A 71 -4.44 21.77 4.86
C TYR A 71 -5.22 20.52 4.41
N THR A 72 -6.23 20.11 5.18
CA THR A 72 -7.11 19.00 4.78
C THR A 72 -7.88 19.32 3.50
N ASN A 73 -8.33 20.57 3.32
CA ASN A 73 -8.99 21.01 2.10
C ASN A 73 -8.04 20.98 0.90
N GLN A 74 -6.79 21.41 1.06
CA GLN A 74 -5.77 21.34 0.02
C GLN A 74 -5.48 19.88 -0.38
N LEU A 75 -5.31 18.98 0.59
CA LEU A 75 -5.12 17.55 0.33
C LEU A 75 -6.32 16.94 -0.41
N LEU A 76 -7.54 17.25 0.03
CA LEU A 76 -8.74 16.75 -0.60
C LEU A 76 -8.91 17.28 -2.03
N ALA A 77 -8.64 18.57 -2.26
CA ALA A 77 -8.69 19.18 -3.59
C ALA A 77 -7.71 18.48 -4.56
N HIS A 78 -6.46 18.28 -4.14
CA HIS A 78 -5.48 17.57 -4.97
C HIS A 78 -5.83 16.09 -5.18
N ALA A 79 -6.37 15.42 -4.16
CA ALA A 79 -6.82 14.03 -4.31
C ALA A 79 -7.93 13.90 -5.38
N LYS A 80 -8.89 14.83 -5.40
CA LYS A 80 -9.94 14.88 -6.44
C LYS A 80 -9.36 15.14 -7.84
N GLN A 81 -8.43 16.10 -7.96
CA GLN A 81 -7.77 16.43 -9.22
C GLN A 81 -6.97 15.24 -9.77
N LEU A 82 -6.16 14.59 -8.94
CA LEU A 82 -5.35 13.42 -9.33
C LEU A 82 -6.23 12.24 -9.74
N PHE A 83 -7.34 12.01 -9.02
CA PHE A 83 -8.29 10.98 -9.39
C PHE A 83 -8.97 11.26 -10.73
N GLN A 84 -9.42 12.50 -10.96
CA GLN A 84 -10.02 12.90 -12.23
C GLN A 84 -9.03 12.77 -13.38
N PHE A 85 -7.78 13.18 -13.17
CA PHE A 85 -6.69 12.98 -14.13
C PHE A 85 -6.50 11.49 -14.45
N ALA A 86 -6.34 10.64 -13.44
CA ALA A 86 -6.15 9.21 -13.64
C ALA A 86 -7.32 8.53 -14.37
N ARG A 87 -8.56 8.99 -14.13
CA ARG A 87 -9.75 8.50 -14.84
C ARG A 87 -9.82 8.92 -16.30
N ASN A 88 -9.42 10.16 -16.59
CA ASN A 88 -9.50 10.72 -17.95
C ASN A 88 -8.34 10.25 -18.84
N TYR A 89 -7.23 9.83 -18.23
CA TYR A 89 -6.03 9.40 -18.93
C TYR A 89 -5.57 8.01 -18.43
N PRO A 90 -6.31 6.94 -18.77
CA PRO A 90 -5.97 5.59 -18.33
C PRO A 90 -4.66 5.11 -18.97
N GLY A 91 -3.80 4.49 -18.17
CA GLY A 91 -2.54 3.95 -18.65
C GLY A 91 -1.64 3.48 -17.51
N LEU A 92 -0.65 2.65 -17.86
CA LEU A 92 0.38 2.21 -16.91
C LEU A 92 1.51 3.24 -16.90
N HIS A 93 2.04 3.55 -15.70
CA HIS A 93 3.05 4.61 -15.57
C HIS A 93 4.33 4.32 -16.34
N GLN A 94 4.65 3.05 -16.57
CA GLN A 94 5.86 2.69 -17.30
C GLN A 94 5.75 3.03 -18.78
N ASN A 95 4.55 3.16 -19.35
CA ASN A 95 4.36 3.62 -20.72
C ASN A 95 4.78 5.10 -20.86
N SER A 96 4.62 5.85 -19.76
CA SER A 96 4.98 7.26 -19.63
C SER A 96 6.44 7.45 -19.20
N ILE A 97 6.93 6.56 -18.33
CA ILE A 97 8.27 6.62 -17.73
C ILE A 97 8.93 5.23 -17.87
N PRO A 98 9.48 4.90 -19.05
CA PRO A 98 9.95 3.53 -19.35
C PRO A 98 11.03 2.99 -18.41
N VAL A 99 11.82 3.87 -17.79
CA VAL A 99 12.86 3.44 -16.83
C VAL A 99 12.28 2.76 -15.59
N ILE A 100 11.05 3.08 -15.20
CA ILE A 100 10.40 2.51 -14.00
C ILE A 100 10.06 1.02 -14.20
N ASP A 101 9.87 0.57 -15.44
CA ASP A 101 9.52 -0.82 -15.76
C ASP A 101 10.51 -1.83 -15.16
N LYS A 102 11.79 -1.46 -15.09
CA LYS A 102 12.86 -2.32 -14.55
C LYS A 102 12.83 -2.45 -13.03
N PHE A 103 12.08 -1.61 -12.33
CA PHE A 103 12.10 -1.52 -10.86
C PHE A 103 10.73 -1.75 -10.24
N TYR A 104 9.71 -1.07 -10.76
CA TYR A 104 8.34 -1.08 -10.25
C TYR A 104 7.37 -1.07 -11.43
N SER A 105 7.42 -2.09 -12.29
CA SER A 105 6.44 -2.25 -13.37
C SER A 105 5.06 -2.51 -12.79
N SER A 106 4.06 -1.74 -13.22
CA SER A 106 2.68 -1.97 -12.81
C SER A 106 2.00 -3.00 -13.69
N THR A 107 1.34 -3.99 -13.08
CA THR A 107 0.57 -5.00 -13.84
C THR A 107 -0.73 -4.42 -14.39
N ARG A 108 -1.34 -3.48 -13.66
CA ARG A 108 -2.65 -2.88 -13.95
C ARG A 108 -2.81 -1.55 -13.21
N TYR A 109 -3.88 -0.80 -13.54
CA TYR A 109 -4.18 0.47 -12.88
C TYR A 109 -5.61 0.53 -12.31
N GLU A 110 -6.49 -0.41 -12.66
CA GLU A 110 -7.90 -0.35 -12.24
C GLU A 110 -8.08 -0.54 -10.74
N ASP A 111 -7.25 -1.37 -10.11
CA ASP A 111 -7.22 -1.55 -8.65
C ASP A 111 -6.84 -0.25 -7.92
N GLU A 112 -5.90 0.52 -8.47
CA GLU A 112 -5.55 1.85 -7.95
C GLU A 112 -6.73 2.81 -8.01
N LEU A 113 -7.44 2.84 -9.15
CA LEU A 113 -8.63 3.68 -9.30
C LEU A 113 -9.72 3.28 -8.30
N LEU A 114 -9.94 1.99 -8.06
CA LEU A 114 -10.94 1.52 -7.10
C LEU A 114 -10.55 1.84 -5.66
N LEU A 115 -9.29 1.63 -5.28
CA LEU A 115 -8.80 2.00 -3.96
C LEU A 115 -8.92 3.51 -3.74
N ALA A 116 -8.51 4.32 -4.71
CA ALA A 116 -8.64 5.78 -4.66
C ALA A 116 -10.11 6.21 -4.54
N THR A 117 -11.01 5.59 -5.32
CA THR A 117 -12.45 5.86 -5.25
C THR A 117 -13.01 5.54 -3.86
N ALA A 118 -12.65 4.38 -3.28
CA ALA A 118 -13.10 3.99 -1.95
C ALA A 118 -12.61 4.96 -0.85
N TRP A 119 -11.37 5.46 -0.96
CA TRP A 119 -10.86 6.50 -0.06
C TRP A 119 -11.56 7.84 -0.25
N LEU A 120 -11.81 8.28 -1.48
CA LEU A 120 -12.52 9.53 -1.76
C LEU A 120 -13.96 9.47 -1.28
N HIS A 121 -14.67 8.35 -1.50
CA HIS A 121 -15.98 8.11 -0.92
C HIS A 121 -15.93 8.23 0.60
N ARG A 122 -15.00 7.52 1.25
CA ARG A 122 -14.86 7.58 2.72
C ARG A 122 -14.55 8.98 3.26
N ALA A 123 -13.77 9.77 2.52
CA ALA A 123 -13.36 11.11 2.94
C ALA A 123 -14.44 12.19 2.73
N THR A 124 -15.35 11.99 1.77
CA THR A 124 -16.30 13.01 1.32
C THR A 124 -17.77 12.64 1.53
N ASN A 125 -18.06 11.36 1.69
CA ASN A 125 -19.40 10.77 1.62
C ASN A 125 -20.14 11.12 0.31
N ASP A 126 -19.39 11.41 -0.77
CA ASP A 126 -19.96 11.78 -2.07
C ASP A 126 -20.31 10.52 -2.85
N GLN A 127 -21.61 10.38 -3.14
CA GLN A 127 -22.21 9.23 -3.80
C GLN A 127 -21.65 8.98 -5.21
N THR A 128 -21.07 9.98 -5.87
CA THR A 128 -20.45 9.81 -7.19
C THR A 128 -19.31 8.78 -7.16
N TYR A 129 -18.55 8.74 -6.07
CA TYR A 129 -17.49 7.75 -5.88
C TYR A 129 -18.07 6.36 -5.59
N LEU A 130 -19.11 6.25 -4.77
CA LEU A 130 -19.78 4.97 -4.54
C LEU A 130 -20.37 4.42 -5.84
N ASN A 131 -21.04 5.27 -6.62
CA ASN A 131 -21.58 4.90 -7.93
C ASN A 131 -20.48 4.41 -8.87
N TYR A 132 -19.29 4.99 -8.83
CA TYR A 132 -18.15 4.50 -9.61
C TYR A 132 -17.72 3.09 -9.15
N LEU A 133 -17.56 2.85 -7.84
CA LEU A 133 -17.18 1.53 -7.31
C LEU A 133 -18.10 0.42 -7.79
N VAL A 134 -19.41 0.69 -7.84
CA VAL A 134 -20.43 -0.31 -8.17
C VAL A 134 -20.82 -0.38 -9.64
N SER A 135 -20.50 0.65 -10.45
CA SER A 135 -20.79 0.63 -11.89
C SER A 135 -19.68 0.00 -12.72
N THR A 136 -18.45 -0.06 -12.20
CA THR A 136 -17.30 -0.57 -12.96
C THR A 136 -17.38 -2.05 -13.30
N GLY A 137 -18.11 -2.86 -12.51
CA GLY A 137 -18.08 -4.33 -12.64
C GLY A 137 -16.75 -4.98 -12.22
N LYS A 138 -15.72 -4.19 -11.88
CA LYS A 138 -14.34 -4.65 -11.71
C LYS A 138 -13.97 -4.83 -10.24
N THR A 139 -14.66 -5.69 -9.49
CA THR A 139 -14.39 -5.90 -8.04
C THR A 139 -13.00 -6.48 -7.73
N GLY A 140 -12.32 -7.01 -8.76
CA GLY A 140 -10.99 -7.60 -8.66
C GLY A 140 -10.98 -9.10 -8.43
N GLY A 141 -12.12 -9.69 -8.06
CA GLY A 141 -12.21 -11.11 -7.74
C GLY A 141 -11.45 -11.46 -6.46
N THR A 142 -11.37 -12.77 -6.17
CA THR A 142 -10.60 -13.28 -5.04
C THR A 142 -9.12 -12.92 -5.17
N ARG A 143 -8.52 -12.48 -4.06
CA ARG A 143 -7.10 -12.17 -3.98
C ARG A 143 -6.45 -12.91 -2.83
N SER A 144 -5.18 -13.23 -2.99
CA SER A 144 -4.33 -13.87 -1.96
C SER A 144 -3.19 -12.94 -1.51
N LEU A 145 -3.14 -11.71 -2.01
CA LEU A 145 -2.05 -10.77 -1.75
C LEU A 145 -2.57 -9.33 -1.72
N PHE A 146 -2.09 -8.54 -0.77
CA PHE A 146 -2.21 -7.08 -0.77
C PHE A 146 -0.83 -6.45 -0.87
N ALA A 147 -0.57 -5.74 -1.97
CA ALA A 147 0.77 -5.33 -2.36
C ALA A 147 0.82 -3.95 -3.03
N TRP A 148 2.04 -3.47 -3.27
CA TRP A 148 2.30 -2.23 -3.99
C TRP A 148 1.86 -2.26 -5.46
N ASP A 149 1.56 -3.44 -6.03
CA ASP A 149 1.08 -3.63 -7.42
C ASP A 149 -0.35 -4.23 -7.48
N ASP A 150 -0.94 -4.59 -6.33
CA ASP A 150 -2.32 -5.08 -6.27
C ASP A 150 -3.06 -4.51 -5.05
N LYS A 151 -3.99 -3.60 -5.31
CA LYS A 151 -4.80 -2.87 -4.33
C LYS A 151 -6.21 -3.42 -4.15
N TYR A 152 -6.59 -4.48 -4.86
CA TYR A 152 -7.98 -4.95 -4.83
C TYR A 152 -8.44 -5.32 -3.42
N VAL A 153 -7.60 -6.00 -2.63
CA VAL A 153 -7.91 -6.31 -1.22
C VAL A 153 -8.22 -5.04 -0.42
N GLY A 154 -7.46 -3.97 -0.62
CA GLY A 154 -7.70 -2.70 0.06
C GLY A 154 -9.03 -2.06 -0.34
N ALA A 155 -9.35 -2.07 -1.65
CA ALA A 155 -10.62 -1.57 -2.17
C ALA A 155 -11.81 -2.41 -1.67
N GLN A 156 -11.68 -3.74 -1.70
CA GLN A 156 -12.68 -4.71 -1.21
C GLN A 156 -12.98 -4.52 0.27
N VAL A 157 -11.96 -4.32 1.11
CA VAL A 157 -12.13 -4.09 2.55
C VAL A 157 -12.82 -2.76 2.83
N LEU A 158 -12.48 -1.69 2.09
CA LEU A 158 -13.09 -0.37 2.27
C LEU A 158 -14.54 -0.33 1.75
N ALA A 159 -14.80 -0.93 0.60
CA ALA A 159 -16.14 -0.99 0.02
C ALA A 159 -17.04 -1.98 0.78
N GLY A 160 -16.52 -3.17 1.12
CA GLY A 160 -17.23 -4.18 1.88
C GLY A 160 -17.61 -3.72 3.30
N ARG A 161 -16.85 -2.79 3.89
CA ARG A 161 -17.22 -2.11 5.14
C ARG A 161 -18.62 -1.48 5.08
N LEU A 162 -18.98 -0.88 3.94
CA LEU A 162 -20.27 -0.19 3.79
C LEU A 162 -21.46 -1.13 4.02
N VAL A 163 -21.30 -2.41 3.66
CA VAL A 163 -22.31 -3.46 3.92
C VAL A 163 -22.52 -3.67 5.42
N PHE A 164 -21.44 -3.70 6.21
CA PHE A 164 -21.54 -3.82 7.66
C PHE A 164 -22.15 -2.56 8.31
N GLU A 165 -22.04 -1.41 7.67
CA GLU A 165 -22.60 -0.13 8.12
C GLU A 165 -24.05 0.09 7.64
N GLY A 166 -24.66 -0.91 6.99
CA GLY A 166 -26.00 -0.83 6.43
C GLY A 166 -26.11 0.03 5.17
N GLN A 167 -25.00 0.57 4.67
CA GLN A 167 -24.95 1.35 3.44
C GLN A 167 -24.90 0.42 2.23
N GLY A 168 -26.02 0.31 1.52
CA GLY A 168 -26.17 -0.59 0.37
C GLY A 168 -27.25 -1.67 0.52
N LEU A 169 -28.09 -1.62 1.56
CA LEU A 169 -29.30 -2.45 1.69
C LEU A 169 -30.59 -1.64 1.67
N SER A 170 -30.56 -0.39 1.22
CA SER A 170 -31.75 0.36 0.84
C SER A 170 -32.27 -0.18 -0.50
N GLY A 171 -32.75 -1.41 -0.50
CA GLY A 171 -33.90 -1.74 -1.34
C GLY A 171 -35.06 -0.97 -0.74
N ASP A 172 -35.74 -0.18 -1.56
CA ASP A 172 -37.03 0.38 -1.20
C ASP A 172 -37.91 -0.77 -0.69
N ASP A 173 -38.19 -0.79 0.62
CA ASP A 173 -39.34 -1.51 1.16
C ASP A 173 -40.59 -0.77 0.67
N ASP A 174 -40.90 -0.92 -0.62
CA ASP A 174 -42.18 -0.54 -1.20
C ASP A 174 -43.23 -1.57 -0.75
N ASN A 175 -43.53 -1.54 0.55
CA ASN A 175 -44.79 -2.02 1.08
C ASN A 175 -45.87 -0.99 0.72
N ASN A 176 -46.36 -1.02 -0.53
CA ASN A 176 -47.64 -0.39 -0.82
C ASN A 176 -48.43 -1.14 -1.91
N ASN A 177 -49.39 -1.92 -1.43
CA ASN A 177 -50.59 -2.28 -2.19
C ASN A 177 -51.24 -1.00 -2.74
N ASN A 178 -51.30 -0.85 -4.06
CA ASN A 178 -52.52 -0.53 -4.82
C ASN A 178 -52.19 0.08 -6.20
N ASN A 179 -52.48 -0.71 -7.24
CA ASN A 179 -53.15 -0.31 -8.47
C ASN A 179 -53.05 1.17 -8.91
N LYS A 180 -52.10 1.52 -9.80
CA LYS A 180 -52.32 2.62 -10.76
C LYS A 180 -51.46 2.56 -12.02
N SER A 181 -52.18 2.59 -13.13
CA SER A 181 -51.75 2.82 -14.51
C SER A 181 -51.00 4.14 -14.72
N SER A 182 -50.15 4.11 -15.75
CA SER A 182 -49.77 5.19 -16.69
C SER A 182 -48.81 6.33 -16.26
N THR A 183 -47.75 6.41 -17.08
CA THR A 183 -47.03 7.60 -17.58
C THR A 183 -46.29 8.50 -16.58
N GLY A 184 -44.95 8.40 -16.59
CA GLY A 184 -44.04 9.38 -16.01
C GLY A 184 -42.61 8.85 -15.96
N ALA A 185 -41.70 9.45 -16.71
CA ALA A 185 -40.29 9.05 -16.73
C ALA A 185 -39.63 9.36 -15.39
N SER A 186 -39.40 8.34 -14.55
CA SER A 186 -38.43 8.38 -13.46
C SER A 186 -37.21 7.56 -13.86
N SER A 187 -36.04 8.18 -13.71
CA SER A 187 -34.74 7.56 -13.93
C SER A 187 -34.54 6.40 -12.95
N ARG A 188 -34.85 5.17 -13.38
CA ARG A 188 -34.48 3.94 -12.70
C ARG A 188 -32.96 3.90 -12.50
N SER A 189 -32.52 4.14 -11.27
CA SER A 189 -31.18 3.76 -10.82
C SER A 189 -31.10 2.24 -10.95
N SER A 190 -30.20 1.76 -11.81
CA SER A 190 -30.07 0.36 -12.16
C SER A 190 -29.79 -0.48 -10.92
N SER A 191 -30.67 -1.43 -10.62
CA SER A 191 -30.61 -2.43 -9.53
C SER A 191 -29.35 -3.31 -9.53
N THR A 192 -28.42 -3.09 -10.46
CA THR A 192 -27.12 -3.76 -10.56
C THR A 192 -26.03 -3.13 -9.67
N GLY A 193 -26.12 -1.84 -9.33
CA GLY A 193 -25.10 -1.17 -8.49
C GLY A 193 -25.11 -1.65 -7.04
N THR A 194 -26.28 -1.93 -6.47
CA THR A 194 -26.42 -2.40 -5.08
C THR A 194 -25.84 -3.81 -4.87
N LEU A 195 -25.76 -4.63 -5.94
CA LEU A 195 -25.31 -6.02 -5.88
C LEU A 195 -23.78 -6.19 -5.79
N LEU A 196 -22.98 -5.15 -6.06
CA LEU A 196 -21.52 -5.25 -6.06
C LEU A 196 -20.89 -5.07 -4.67
N LEU A 197 -21.51 -4.33 -3.76
CA LEU A 197 -20.98 -4.17 -2.39
C LEU A 197 -20.90 -5.49 -1.61
N PRO A 198 -21.93 -6.37 -1.67
CA PRO A 198 -21.81 -7.73 -1.13
C PRO A 198 -20.67 -8.54 -1.76
N GLN A 199 -20.36 -8.34 -3.05
CA GLN A 199 -19.23 -9.02 -3.70
C GLN A 199 -17.88 -8.53 -3.16
N TYR A 200 -17.71 -7.21 -3.00
CA TYR A 200 -16.51 -6.64 -2.37
C TYR A 200 -16.32 -7.20 -0.96
N LYS A 201 -17.39 -7.26 -0.15
CA LYS A 201 -17.37 -7.88 1.18
C LYS A 201 -16.94 -9.35 1.09
N SER A 202 -17.60 -10.14 0.26
CA SER A 202 -17.30 -11.58 0.11
C SER A 202 -15.85 -11.83 -0.29
N GLN A 203 -15.30 -11.04 -1.22
CA GLN A 203 -13.90 -11.17 -1.66
C GLN A 203 -12.89 -10.75 -0.58
N ALA A 204 -13.19 -9.68 0.18
CA ALA A 204 -12.39 -9.30 1.35
C ALA A 204 -12.40 -10.40 2.41
N GLU A 205 -13.57 -10.96 2.73
CA GLU A 205 -13.72 -12.05 3.69
C GLU A 205 -12.96 -13.29 3.25
N GLN A 206 -12.98 -13.61 1.96
CA GLN A 206 -12.20 -14.73 1.43
C GLN A 206 -10.70 -14.54 1.64
N PHE A 207 -10.14 -13.35 1.39
CA PHE A 207 -8.74 -13.05 1.71
C PHE A 207 -8.45 -13.26 3.20
N ILE A 208 -9.35 -12.83 4.09
CA ILE A 208 -9.22 -13.06 5.53
C ILE A 208 -9.23 -14.56 5.87
N CYS A 209 -10.19 -15.33 5.34
CA CYS A 209 -10.28 -16.78 5.55
C CYS A 209 -8.98 -17.48 5.15
N LEU A 210 -8.37 -17.09 4.01
CA LEU A 210 -7.09 -17.63 3.57
C LEU A 210 -5.93 -17.31 4.54
N CYS A 211 -5.95 -16.13 5.17
CA CYS A 211 -4.96 -15.73 6.17
C CYS A 211 -5.10 -16.50 7.49
N VAL A 212 -6.32 -16.63 8.01
CA VAL A 212 -6.59 -17.31 9.30
C VAL A 212 -6.59 -18.83 9.22
N GLN A 213 -6.36 -19.39 8.03
CA GLN A 213 -6.32 -20.84 7.76
C GLN A 213 -7.70 -21.53 7.75
N GLU A 214 -8.76 -20.77 7.49
CA GLU A 214 -10.16 -21.25 7.42
C GLU A 214 -10.71 -21.23 5.99
N GLY A 215 -9.84 -21.11 4.98
CA GLY A 215 -10.19 -21.13 3.57
C GLY A 215 -10.67 -22.50 3.06
N ASN A 216 -11.16 -22.54 1.82
CA ASN A 216 -11.69 -23.75 1.20
C ASN A 216 -10.58 -24.69 0.68
N ASN A 217 -10.80 -26.01 0.74
CA ASN A 217 -10.03 -27.06 0.07
C ASN A 217 -8.50 -26.95 0.22
N ASN A 218 -8.00 -26.69 1.44
CA ASN A 218 -6.57 -26.53 1.74
C ASN A 218 -5.84 -25.44 0.93
N ASN A 219 -6.57 -24.51 0.31
CA ASN A 219 -5.98 -23.40 -0.46
C ASN A 219 -5.52 -22.23 0.43
N ASN A 220 -5.30 -22.48 1.72
CA ASN A 220 -4.86 -21.47 2.67
C ASN A 220 -3.49 -20.89 2.30
N LEU A 221 -3.22 -19.66 2.77
CA LEU A 221 -1.89 -19.10 2.64
C LEU A 221 -0.89 -19.98 3.38
N GLN A 222 0.19 -20.33 2.70
CA GLN A 222 1.26 -21.12 3.30
C GLN A 222 1.84 -20.39 4.51
N LYS A 223 2.30 -21.16 5.49
CA LYS A 223 3.07 -20.65 6.62
C LYS A 223 4.47 -21.28 6.60
N THR A 224 5.46 -20.51 7.03
CA THR A 224 6.78 -21.07 7.36
C THR A 224 6.63 -22.06 8.53
N PRO A 225 7.61 -22.95 8.78
CA PRO A 225 7.61 -23.81 9.96
C PRO A 225 7.48 -23.04 11.29
N GLY A 226 7.92 -21.78 11.33
CA GLY A 226 7.80 -20.92 12.49
C GLY A 226 6.48 -20.11 12.57
N GLY A 227 5.54 -20.29 11.64
CA GLY A 227 4.21 -19.68 11.70
C GLY A 227 4.03 -18.33 10.97
N LEU A 228 5.07 -17.78 10.34
CA LEU A 228 4.95 -16.59 9.49
C LEU A 228 4.16 -16.89 8.21
N LEU A 229 3.18 -16.06 7.86
CA LEU A 229 2.47 -16.10 6.58
C LEU A 229 3.44 -15.91 5.41
N TRP A 230 3.33 -16.78 4.41
CA TRP A 230 4.25 -16.87 3.28
C TRP A 230 3.53 -16.61 1.97
N PHE A 231 3.94 -15.55 1.28
CA PHE A 231 3.32 -15.11 0.02
C PHE A 231 4.23 -15.34 -1.18
N GLN A 232 5.49 -14.90 -1.08
CA GLN A 232 6.46 -14.98 -2.18
C GLN A 232 7.89 -15.19 -1.66
N PRO A 233 8.79 -15.79 -2.47
CA PRO A 233 10.14 -16.14 -2.03
C PRO A 233 11.02 -14.94 -1.65
N TRP A 234 10.86 -13.81 -2.34
CA TRP A 234 11.79 -12.68 -2.31
C TRP A 234 11.44 -11.61 -1.28
N ILE A 235 10.16 -11.52 -0.88
CA ILE A 235 9.64 -10.47 -0.01
C ILE A 235 8.69 -11.09 1.01
N LYS A 236 9.25 -11.53 2.14
CA LYS A 236 8.51 -12.35 3.12
C LYS A 236 7.76 -11.48 4.11
N LEU A 237 8.47 -10.55 4.75
CA LEU A 237 7.92 -9.75 5.86
C LEU A 237 7.02 -8.61 5.40
N GLN A 238 7.20 -8.06 4.19
CA GLN A 238 6.32 -7.01 3.67
C GLN A 238 4.87 -7.48 3.62
N TYR A 239 4.67 -8.63 2.98
CA TYR A 239 3.35 -9.13 2.68
C TYR A 239 2.70 -9.76 3.91
N ALA A 240 3.50 -10.35 4.80
CA ALA A 240 3.02 -10.69 6.14
C ALA A 240 2.55 -9.44 6.91
N ALA A 241 3.29 -8.34 6.86
CA ALA A 241 2.91 -7.09 7.53
C ALA A 241 1.68 -6.42 6.89
N THR A 242 1.57 -6.39 5.56
CA THR A 242 0.40 -5.81 4.88
C THR A 242 -0.86 -6.66 5.08
N ALA A 243 -0.73 -7.99 5.06
CA ALA A 243 -1.83 -8.89 5.42
C ALA A 243 -2.25 -8.71 6.88
N THR A 244 -1.28 -8.61 7.81
CA THR A 244 -1.54 -8.31 9.23
C THR A 244 -2.29 -7.00 9.41
N PHE A 245 -1.92 -5.97 8.64
CA PHE A 245 -2.63 -4.70 8.64
C PHE A 245 -4.08 -4.85 8.16
N VAL A 246 -4.30 -5.55 7.05
CA VAL A 246 -5.66 -5.80 6.52
C VAL A 246 -6.51 -6.58 7.52
N VAL A 247 -5.98 -7.67 8.08
CA VAL A 247 -6.62 -8.49 9.11
C VAL A 247 -7.03 -7.64 10.32
N THR A 248 -6.13 -6.77 10.79
CA THR A 248 -6.41 -5.87 11.92
C THR A 248 -7.54 -4.88 11.60
N VAL A 249 -7.53 -4.30 10.39
CA VAL A 249 -8.57 -3.37 9.95
C VAL A 249 -9.93 -4.08 9.84
N CYS A 250 -9.98 -5.28 9.26
CA CYS A 250 -11.19 -6.09 9.17
C CYS A 250 -11.76 -6.43 10.55
N SER A 251 -10.91 -6.85 11.49
CA SER A 251 -11.35 -7.14 12.86
C SER A 251 -11.99 -5.94 13.53
N ASN A 252 -11.44 -4.73 13.33
CA ASN A 252 -12.05 -3.50 13.85
C ASN A 252 -13.44 -3.24 13.23
N TYR A 253 -13.61 -3.47 11.93
CA TYR A 253 -14.92 -3.30 11.28
C TYR A 253 -15.95 -4.32 11.78
N LEU A 254 -15.56 -5.58 11.89
CA LEU A 254 -16.42 -6.64 12.42
C LEU A 254 -16.81 -6.38 13.88
N THR A 255 -15.85 -5.94 14.70
CA THR A 255 -16.12 -5.57 16.10
C THR A 255 -17.13 -4.42 16.19
N ALA A 256 -16.95 -3.37 15.37
CA ALA A 256 -17.86 -2.23 15.35
C ALA A 256 -19.27 -2.60 14.87
N ALA A 257 -19.37 -3.60 13.99
CA ALA A 257 -20.64 -4.10 13.44
C ALA A 257 -21.24 -5.27 14.23
N HIS A 258 -20.61 -5.70 15.32
CA HIS A 258 -20.98 -6.92 16.07
C HIS A 258 -21.16 -8.15 15.15
N ALA A 259 -20.26 -8.30 14.17
CA ALA A 259 -20.32 -9.31 13.13
C ALA A 259 -19.17 -10.32 13.19
N SER A 260 -19.33 -11.43 12.49
CA SER A 260 -18.34 -12.50 12.31
C SER A 260 -18.26 -12.90 10.83
N ILE A 261 -17.16 -13.55 10.43
CA ILE A 261 -16.99 -14.07 9.07
C ILE A 261 -17.30 -15.56 9.05
N GLN A 262 -18.19 -15.99 8.16
CA GLN A 262 -18.40 -17.41 7.88
C GLN A 262 -17.42 -17.87 6.81
N CYS A 263 -16.37 -18.59 7.21
CA CYS A 263 -15.44 -19.23 6.29
C CYS A 263 -15.84 -20.70 6.03
N SER A 264 -15.17 -21.35 5.07
CA SER A 264 -15.42 -22.77 4.76
C SER A 264 -14.95 -23.71 5.87
N GLY A 265 -13.84 -23.36 6.55
CA GLY A 265 -13.31 -24.16 7.68
C GLY A 265 -14.02 -23.91 9.01
N GLY A 266 -14.73 -22.78 9.16
CA GLY A 266 -15.43 -22.46 10.39
C GLY A 266 -15.88 -21.01 10.49
N LEU A 267 -16.53 -20.71 11.62
CA LEU A 267 -16.89 -19.35 11.99
C LEU A 267 -15.68 -18.63 12.55
N VAL A 268 -15.36 -17.46 12.02
CA VAL A 268 -14.19 -16.65 12.39
C VAL A 268 -14.64 -15.38 13.09
N GLN A 269 -14.17 -15.19 14.32
CA GLN A 269 -14.47 -14.06 15.19
C GLN A 269 -13.42 -12.95 15.07
N PRO A 270 -13.76 -11.70 15.44
CA PRO A 270 -12.79 -10.60 15.47
C PRO A 270 -11.54 -10.90 16.33
N SER A 271 -11.69 -11.71 17.38
CA SER A 271 -10.58 -12.19 18.23
C SER A 271 -9.57 -13.03 17.46
N ASP A 272 -10.04 -13.93 16.60
CA ASP A 272 -9.17 -14.84 15.83
C ASP A 272 -8.27 -14.05 14.86
N LEU A 273 -8.83 -13.00 14.25
CA LEU A 273 -8.07 -12.06 13.41
C LEU A 273 -7.00 -11.32 14.24
N MET A 274 -7.33 -10.89 15.46
CA MET A 274 -6.38 -10.19 16.33
C MET A 274 -5.29 -11.12 16.85
N ASP A 275 -5.60 -12.38 17.11
CA ASP A 275 -4.61 -13.38 17.51
C ASP A 275 -3.66 -13.73 16.36
N LEU A 276 -4.16 -13.84 15.13
CA LEU A 276 -3.31 -13.92 13.94
C LEU A 276 -2.42 -12.69 13.84
N ALA A 277 -2.99 -11.48 13.93
CA ALA A 277 -2.23 -10.24 13.79
C ALA A 277 -1.11 -10.12 14.85
N ARG A 278 -1.42 -10.48 16.10
CA ARG A 278 -0.44 -10.55 17.20
C ARG A 278 0.66 -11.57 16.89
N SER A 279 0.30 -12.77 16.40
CA SER A 279 1.29 -13.80 16.07
C SER A 279 2.29 -13.35 15.01
N GLN A 280 1.84 -12.62 13.99
CA GLN A 280 2.70 -12.11 12.92
C GLN A 280 3.58 -10.97 13.41
N ALA A 281 3.05 -10.07 14.25
CA ALA A 281 3.82 -9.02 14.89
C ALA A 281 4.89 -9.59 15.84
N ASP A 282 4.52 -10.57 16.68
CA ASP A 282 5.45 -11.25 17.58
C ASP A 282 6.56 -11.95 16.80
N TYR A 283 6.21 -12.64 15.70
CA TYR A 283 7.20 -13.26 14.81
C TYR A 283 8.19 -12.22 14.26
N ILE A 284 7.69 -11.09 13.77
CA ILE A 284 8.52 -9.99 13.27
C ILE A 284 9.45 -9.47 14.37
N LEU A 285 8.95 -9.35 15.60
CA LEU A 285 9.67 -8.69 16.67
C LEU A 285 10.69 -9.58 17.40
N ARG A 286 10.44 -10.89 17.51
CA ARG A 286 11.42 -11.88 18.03
C ARG A 286 10.94 -13.34 18.03
N LYS A 287 9.64 -13.59 18.14
CA LYS A 287 9.04 -14.90 18.39
C LYS A 287 9.04 -15.77 17.12
N ASN A 288 10.24 -16.09 16.65
CA ASN A 288 10.52 -16.90 15.48
C ASN A 288 11.66 -17.87 15.81
N PRO A 289 11.89 -18.92 14.98
CA PRO A 289 12.90 -19.94 15.25
C PRO A 289 14.36 -19.43 15.38
N LYS A 290 14.63 -18.17 15.04
CA LYS A 290 15.95 -17.55 15.18
C LYS A 290 16.08 -16.64 16.40
N GLU A 291 15.00 -16.46 17.15
CA GLU A 291 14.91 -15.51 18.26
C GLU A 291 15.43 -14.10 17.90
N MET A 292 15.22 -13.70 16.64
CA MET A 292 15.78 -12.47 16.07
C MET A 292 14.64 -11.48 15.79
N SER A 293 14.82 -10.22 16.18
CA SER A 293 13.96 -9.16 15.65
C SER A 293 14.30 -8.89 14.19
N TYR A 294 13.29 -8.80 13.34
CA TYR A 294 13.46 -8.37 11.97
C TYR A 294 13.31 -6.84 11.80
N THR A 295 13.14 -6.11 12.90
CA THR A 295 13.19 -4.64 12.93
C THR A 295 14.58 -4.18 13.33
N VAL A 296 15.24 -3.40 12.46
CA VAL A 296 16.61 -2.92 12.73
C VAL A 296 16.62 -2.01 13.97
N GLY A 297 17.56 -2.28 14.87
CA GLY A 297 17.73 -1.53 16.12
C GLY A 297 16.77 -1.92 17.25
N PHE A 298 15.97 -2.99 17.09
CA PHE A 298 15.03 -3.43 18.11
C PHE A 298 15.41 -4.79 18.70
N GLY A 299 15.35 -4.91 20.03
CA GLY A 299 15.69 -6.14 20.74
C GLY A 299 17.20 -6.42 20.80
N ALA A 300 17.57 -7.56 21.39
CA ALA A 300 18.97 -7.94 21.61
C ALA A 300 19.66 -8.53 20.37
N ASN A 301 18.89 -9.08 19.43
CA ASN A 301 19.40 -9.71 18.21
C ASN A 301 18.58 -9.21 17.02
N TYR A 302 19.21 -8.48 16.11
CA TYR A 302 18.57 -7.88 14.94
C TYR A 302 19.56 -7.72 13.77
N PRO A 303 19.08 -7.46 12.55
CA PRO A 303 19.93 -7.20 11.40
C PRO A 303 20.83 -5.97 11.55
N THR A 304 22.14 -6.14 11.42
CA THR A 304 23.12 -5.04 11.55
C THR A 304 23.66 -4.51 10.23
N GLN A 305 23.34 -5.15 9.09
CA GLN A 305 23.87 -4.77 7.78
C GLN A 305 22.76 -4.55 6.74
N PRO A 306 21.77 -3.67 6.97
CA PRO A 306 20.73 -3.43 5.97
C PRO A 306 21.35 -2.95 4.65
N ASN A 307 20.80 -3.41 3.52
CA ASN A 307 21.17 -2.90 2.21
C ASN A 307 20.55 -1.50 2.03
N HIS A 308 21.16 -0.52 2.69
CA HIS A 308 20.68 0.85 2.78
C HIS A 308 21.87 1.81 2.77
N ARG A 309 22.04 2.56 1.67
CA ARG A 309 23.21 3.43 1.45
C ARG A 309 23.40 4.46 2.56
N GLY A 310 22.32 5.09 3.00
CA GLY A 310 22.38 6.12 4.06
C GLY A 310 22.79 5.57 5.43
N ALA A 311 22.54 4.28 5.68
CA ALA A 311 22.92 3.61 6.94
C ALA A 311 24.34 3.03 6.85
N SER A 312 24.79 2.66 5.65
CA SER A 312 26.11 2.08 5.44
C SER A 312 27.26 3.10 5.41
N ILE A 313 26.95 4.41 5.40
CA ILE A 313 27.98 5.45 5.41
C ILE A 313 28.35 5.88 6.82
N VAL A 314 29.63 6.23 7.00
CA VAL A 314 30.14 6.84 8.23
C VAL A 314 29.59 8.26 8.37
N SER A 315 29.36 8.71 9.60
CA SER A 315 28.96 10.09 9.87
C SER A 315 30.01 11.08 9.35
N ILE A 316 29.55 12.16 8.70
CA ILE A 316 30.42 13.26 8.24
C ILE A 316 31.13 13.99 9.39
N LYS A 317 30.63 13.83 10.63
CA LYS A 317 31.29 14.35 11.83
C LYS A 317 32.56 13.55 12.17
N THR A 318 32.60 12.28 11.80
CA THR A 318 33.70 11.35 12.07
C THR A 318 34.70 11.33 10.92
N ASP A 319 34.21 11.29 9.68
CA ASP A 319 35.05 11.37 8.47
C ASP A 319 34.54 12.48 7.55
N ARG A 320 35.37 13.51 7.34
CA ARG A 320 35.02 14.70 6.54
C ARG A 320 35.32 14.51 5.06
N ILE A 321 36.01 13.45 4.66
CA ILE A 321 36.26 13.14 3.25
C ILE A 321 34.98 12.49 2.73
N ALA A 322 34.50 12.98 1.57
CA ALA A 322 33.23 12.56 0.97
C ALA A 322 33.08 11.02 0.96
N PRO A 323 31.87 10.48 1.14
CA PRO A 323 31.64 9.04 1.08
C PRO A 323 31.93 8.55 -0.34
N GLN A 324 33.19 8.22 -0.61
CA GLN A 324 33.57 7.42 -1.76
C GLN A 324 32.92 6.05 -1.60
N TRP A 325 32.69 5.37 -2.72
CA TRP A 325 32.24 3.98 -2.77
C TRP A 325 33.32 3.03 -2.23
N HIS A 326 33.80 3.24 -1.02
CA HIS A 326 34.37 2.18 -0.21
C HIS A 326 33.20 1.33 0.26
N LEU A 327 32.64 0.54 -0.65
CA LEU A 327 32.01 -0.71 -0.24
C LEU A 327 33.11 -1.46 0.51
N LYS A 328 33.16 -1.31 1.84
CA LYS A 328 33.96 -2.16 2.72
C LYS A 328 33.46 -3.57 2.45
N GLY A 329 34.12 -4.26 1.52
CA GLY A 329 34.14 -5.71 1.53
C GLY A 329 34.50 -6.11 2.96
N GLN A 330 33.57 -6.85 3.59
CA GLN A 330 33.74 -7.54 4.86
C GLN A 330 34.89 -7.02 5.75
N LYS A 331 34.68 -5.90 6.45
CA LYS A 331 35.48 -5.62 7.64
C LYS A 331 34.61 -5.83 8.87
N LYS A 332 34.98 -6.86 9.64
CA LYS A 332 34.54 -7.14 11.00
C LYS A 332 34.81 -5.89 11.83
N GLY A 333 33.79 -5.28 12.42
CA GLY A 333 33.96 -4.47 13.64
C GLY A 333 33.51 -3.00 13.63
N ASP A 334 33.16 -2.36 12.51
CA ASP A 334 32.83 -0.92 12.55
C ASP A 334 31.32 -0.68 12.38
N GLU A 335 30.70 -0.17 13.44
CA GLU A 335 29.32 0.30 13.49
C GLU A 335 29.13 1.52 12.56
N GLY A 336 28.58 1.26 11.36
CA GLY A 336 27.93 2.30 10.56
C GLY A 336 26.63 2.78 11.21
N ASN A 337 26.12 3.93 10.78
CA ASN A 337 24.93 4.57 11.34
C ASN A 337 23.76 3.57 11.45
N LEU A 338 23.28 3.34 12.67
CA LEU A 338 22.18 2.43 12.96
C LEU A 338 20.87 3.01 12.39
N GLU A 339 20.26 2.32 11.43
CA GLU A 339 18.91 2.66 10.97
C GLU A 339 17.88 2.15 12.00
N VAL A 340 17.45 3.03 12.90
CA VAL A 340 16.42 2.66 13.89
C VAL A 340 15.05 2.60 13.20
N GLY A 341 14.43 1.41 13.20
CA GLY A 341 13.04 1.22 12.73
C GLY A 341 12.88 0.85 11.24
N GLY A 342 13.98 0.65 10.51
CA GLY A 342 13.93 0.13 9.14
C GLY A 342 13.58 -1.36 9.10
N PHE A 343 12.73 -1.78 8.15
CA PHE A 343 12.52 -3.19 7.82
C PHE A 343 13.52 -3.62 6.73
N ARG A 344 14.42 -4.56 7.02
CA ARG A 344 15.36 -5.07 5.99
C ARG A 344 14.68 -6.12 5.10
N MET A 345 14.75 -5.91 3.78
CA MET A 345 14.01 -6.74 2.80
C MET A 345 14.84 -7.73 1.98
N ARG A 346 16.12 -7.46 1.69
CA ARG A 346 16.78 -8.14 0.55
C ARG A 346 17.78 -9.26 0.86
N ASP A 347 18.33 -9.39 2.08
CA ASP A 347 19.43 -10.37 2.30
C ASP A 347 19.22 -11.37 3.45
N PHE A 348 18.02 -11.58 3.97
CA PHE A 348 17.76 -12.72 4.88
C PHE A 348 17.16 -13.91 4.13
N LEU A 349 18.00 -14.51 3.30
CA LEU A 349 17.72 -15.75 2.55
C LEU A 349 17.57 -17.01 3.43
N LYS A 350 17.30 -16.91 4.73
CA LYS A 350 17.05 -18.08 5.59
C LYS A 350 15.87 -17.91 6.54
N VAL A 351 14.79 -17.26 6.11
CA VAL A 351 13.46 -17.70 6.59
C VAL A 351 13.12 -18.88 5.70
N THR A 352 13.13 -20.09 6.25
CA THR A 352 13.01 -21.31 5.45
C THR A 352 11.65 -21.35 4.74
N SER A 353 11.69 -21.88 3.51
CA SER A 353 10.48 -22.16 2.74
C SER A 353 9.62 -23.17 3.50
N PRO A 354 8.28 -23.18 3.34
CA PRO A 354 7.43 -24.24 3.91
C PRO A 354 7.91 -25.66 3.59
N ASN A 355 8.62 -25.84 2.48
CA ASN A 355 9.09 -27.14 1.99
C ASN A 355 10.59 -27.44 2.27
N LYS A 356 11.29 -26.68 3.13
CA LYS A 356 12.71 -26.92 3.43
C LYS A 356 13.10 -26.68 4.88
#